data_AF-A0A9X2WZD1-F1
#
_entry.id   AF-A0A9X2WZD1-F1
#
_cell.length_a   1.000
_cell.length_b   1.000
_cell.length_c   1.000
_cell.angle_alpha   90.00
_cell.angle_beta   90.00
_cell.angle_gamma   90.00
#
_symmetry.space_group_name_H-M   'P 1'
#
loop_
_entity.id
_entity.type
_entity.pdbx_description
1 polymer ?
#
loop_
_entity_poly.entity_id
_entity_poly.type
_entity_poly.pdbx_seq_one_letter_code
_entity_poly.pdbx_strand_id
1 'polypeptide(L)'
;MIAKKDDSKTTWIDPDDAPELDDDWFEGAYQYEDDKLVKRGRGRPPLAHKKMPVKVRYDQDVIDAFRESGPGWQTRMNKALRQFLAEHDINELDRRQ
;
A
#
# COMPACT_ATOMS: atom_id res chain seq x y z
N MET A 1 -55.16 33.23 26.78
CA MET A 1 -55.04 31.90 26.15
C MET A 1 -54.47 32.13 24.75
N ILE A 2 -53.18 31.90 24.52
CA ILE A 2 -52.57 32.03 23.19
C ILE A 2 -52.09 30.63 22.82
N ALA A 3 -52.79 30.02 21.85
CA ALA A 3 -52.42 28.71 21.33
C ALA A 3 -51.12 28.84 20.50
N LYS A 4 -50.09 28.08 20.86
CA LYS A 4 -48.89 27.92 20.03
C LYS A 4 -49.26 27.09 18.81
N LYS A 5 -48.88 27.58 17.64
CA LYS A 5 -49.14 26.95 16.34
C LYS A 5 -48.09 25.86 16.10
N ASP A 6 -48.53 24.71 15.61
CA ASP A 6 -47.72 23.49 15.42
C ASP A 6 -46.52 23.69 14.50
N ASP A 7 -45.44 23.00 14.87
CA ASP A 7 -44.12 23.03 14.26
C ASP A 7 -44.19 22.58 12.79
N SER A 8 -43.85 23.49 11.87
CA SER A 8 -43.80 23.19 10.45
C SER A 8 -42.59 22.30 10.17
N LYS A 9 -42.82 21.10 9.61
CA LYS A 9 -41.77 20.16 9.18
C LYS A 9 -40.71 20.85 8.31
N THR A 10 -39.56 21.16 8.89
CA THR A 10 -38.38 21.66 8.18
C THR A 10 -37.92 20.60 7.19
N THR A 11 -38.01 20.88 5.90
CA THR A 11 -37.50 20.01 4.81
C THR A 11 -36.16 20.51 4.28
N TRP A 12 -35.48 21.38 5.04
CA TRP A 12 -34.18 21.93 4.68
C TRP A 12 -33.10 21.02 5.24
N ILE A 13 -32.40 20.36 4.33
CA ILE A 13 -31.22 19.56 4.61
C ILE A 13 -30.04 20.51 4.47
N ASP A 14 -29.31 20.72 5.56
CA ASP A 14 -28.12 21.58 5.57
C ASP A 14 -27.09 20.96 4.59
N PRO A 15 -26.57 21.72 3.60
CA PRO A 15 -25.52 21.24 2.71
C PRO A 15 -24.25 20.78 3.45
N ASP A 16 -24.03 21.26 4.68
CA ASP A 16 -22.96 20.82 5.58
C ASP A 16 -23.41 19.69 6.54
N ASP A 17 -24.67 19.22 6.48
CA ASP A 17 -25.11 18.05 7.25
C ASP A 17 -24.39 16.82 6.70
N ALA A 18 -23.57 16.19 7.55
CA ALA A 18 -22.86 15.00 7.16
C ALA A 18 -23.87 13.87 6.88
N PRO A 19 -23.71 13.12 5.79
CA PRO A 19 -24.58 11.98 5.54
C PRO A 19 -24.49 11.00 6.70
N GLU A 20 -25.60 10.31 6.98
CA GLU A 20 -25.60 9.22 7.96
C GLU A 20 -24.53 8.19 7.56
N LEU A 21 -23.69 7.81 8.52
CA LEU A 21 -22.68 6.79 8.31
C LEU A 21 -23.39 5.45 8.08
N ASP A 22 -23.42 5.01 6.83
CA ASP A 22 -24.05 3.75 6.44
C ASP A 22 -23.16 2.53 6.75
N ASP A 23 -23.76 1.34 6.71
CA ASP A 23 -23.06 0.08 6.98
C ASP A 23 -21.89 -0.16 6.01
N ASP A 24 -22.01 0.32 4.76
CA ASP A 24 -20.95 0.24 3.73
C ASP A 24 -19.72 1.07 4.14
N TRP A 25 -19.92 2.24 4.75
CA TRP A 25 -18.86 3.05 5.32
C TRP A 25 -18.16 2.35 6.48
N PHE A 26 -18.92 1.74 7.40
CA PHE A 26 -18.38 0.98 8.53
C PHE A 26 -17.63 -0.29 8.10
N GLU A 27 -17.94 -0.87 6.94
CA GLU A 27 -17.26 -2.04 6.43
C GLU A 27 -15.76 -1.79 6.22
N GLY A 28 -15.41 -0.59 5.74
CA GLY A 28 -14.04 -0.17 5.43
C GLY A 28 -13.32 0.59 6.56
N ALA A 29 -14.03 0.93 7.65
CA ALA A 29 -13.51 1.77 8.73
C ALA A 29 -12.53 1.04 9.66
N TYR A 30 -11.64 1.82 10.28
CA TYR A 30 -10.85 1.35 11.43
C TYR A 30 -11.75 1.38 12.67
N GLN A 31 -11.94 0.22 13.31
CA GLN A 31 -12.71 0.13 14.56
C GLN A 31 -11.75 0.13 15.74
N TYR A 32 -11.97 1.04 16.68
CA TYR A 32 -11.27 1.11 17.96
C TYR A 32 -12.23 0.79 19.10
N GLU A 33 -11.77 0.03 20.09
CA GLU A 33 -12.38 -0.08 21.41
C GLU A 33 -11.40 0.54 22.41
N ASP A 34 -11.84 1.61 23.09
CA ASP A 34 -10.97 2.53 23.82
C ASP A 34 -9.80 3.02 22.92
N ASP A 35 -8.55 2.78 23.34
CA ASP A 35 -7.34 3.12 22.58
C ASP A 35 -6.79 1.94 21.74
N LYS A 36 -7.55 0.84 21.63
CA LYS A 36 -7.08 -0.37 20.92
C LYS A 36 -7.80 -0.56 19.60
N LEU A 37 -7.01 -0.70 18.53
CA LEU A 37 -7.52 -1.01 17.20
C LEU A 37 -7.98 -2.48 17.11
N VAL A 38 -9.28 -2.69 16.96
CA VAL A 38 -9.94 -4.01 16.93
C VAL A 38 -10.15 -4.50 15.50
N LYS A 39 -10.54 -3.62 14.57
CA LYS A 39 -10.70 -3.96 13.15
C LYS A 39 -9.88 -2.99 12.31
N ARG A 40 -8.92 -3.50 11.54
CA ARG A 40 -8.21 -2.70 10.54
C ARG A 40 -9.17 -2.44 9.38
N GLY A 41 -9.30 -1.19 8.99
CA GLY A 41 -10.04 -0.82 7.78
C GLY A 41 -9.44 -1.44 6.52
N ARG A 42 -10.04 -1.19 5.34
CA ARG A 42 -9.49 -1.62 4.05
C ARG A 42 -8.12 -0.95 3.83
N GLY A 43 -7.06 -1.62 4.29
CA GLY A 43 -5.68 -1.19 4.10
C GLY A 43 -5.28 -1.25 2.62
N ARG A 44 -4.09 -0.71 2.29
CA ARG A 44 -3.55 -0.78 0.93
C ARG A 44 -3.64 -2.23 0.42
N PRO A 45 -4.28 -2.48 -0.73
CA PRO A 45 -4.41 -3.82 -1.29
C PRO A 45 -3.06 -4.54 -1.31
N PRO A 46 -3.02 -5.82 -0.91
CA PRO A 46 -1.78 -6.58 -0.92
C PRO A 46 -1.23 -6.63 -2.35
N LEU A 47 0.04 -6.23 -2.54
CA LEU A 47 0.71 -6.43 -3.82
C LEU A 47 0.75 -7.92 -4.14
N ALA A 48 0.25 -8.31 -5.32
CA ALA A 48 0.25 -9.69 -5.80
C ALA A 48 1.66 -10.30 -5.83
N HIS A 49 2.68 -9.49 -6.14
CA HIS A 49 4.08 -9.89 -6.15
C HIS A 49 4.90 -8.96 -5.28
N LYS A 50 5.09 -9.34 -4.01
CA LYS A 50 5.93 -8.60 -3.07
C LYS A 50 7.40 -8.88 -3.35
N LYS A 51 8.26 -7.86 -3.21
CA LYS A 51 9.71 -8.06 -3.17
C LYS A 51 10.06 -8.86 -1.93
N MET A 52 10.78 -9.96 -2.09
CA MET A 52 11.24 -10.77 -0.96
C MET A 52 12.56 -10.22 -0.41
N PRO A 53 12.65 -9.87 0.88
CA PRO A 53 13.92 -9.51 1.49
C PRO A 53 14.77 -10.78 1.66
N VAL A 54 15.93 -10.80 1.00
CA VAL A 54 16.89 -11.91 1.11
C VAL A 54 18.24 -11.34 1.56
N LYS A 55 18.92 -12.05 2.47
CA LYS A 55 20.31 -11.73 2.86
C LYS A 55 21.26 -12.44 1.89
N VAL A 56 21.92 -11.67 1.02
CA VAL A 56 22.87 -12.16 0.02
C VAL A 56 24.17 -11.36 0.16
N ARG A 57 25.31 -12.00 -0.12
CA ARG A 57 26.60 -11.33 -0.26
C ARG A 57 26.91 -11.20 -1.76
N TYR A 58 27.33 -10.02 -2.17
CA TYR A 58 27.79 -9.73 -3.52
C TYR A 58 29.26 -9.36 -3.47
N ASP A 59 29.96 -9.54 -4.58
CA ASP A 59 31.32 -9.05 -4.71
C ASP A 59 31.36 -7.52 -4.64
N GLN A 60 32.47 -7.01 -4.11
CA GLN A 60 32.63 -5.60 -3.76
C GLN A 60 32.60 -4.70 -5.01
N ASP A 61 33.28 -5.12 -6.08
CA ASP A 61 33.35 -4.45 -7.37
C ASP A 61 31.97 -4.27 -8.01
N VAL A 62 31.12 -5.30 -7.94
CA VAL A 62 29.74 -5.25 -8.45
C VAL A 62 28.93 -4.20 -7.70
N ILE A 63 29.01 -4.20 -6.37
CA ILE A 63 28.27 -3.24 -5.55
C ILE A 63 28.75 -1.81 -5.78
N ASP A 64 30.05 -1.61 -5.90
CA ASP A 64 30.63 -0.28 -6.11
C ASP A 64 30.22 0.28 -7.47
N ALA A 65 30.28 -0.51 -8.53
CA ALA A 65 29.82 -0.11 -9.87
C ALA A 65 28.34 0.35 -9.87
N PHE A 66 27.46 -0.36 -9.13
CA PHE A 66 26.08 0.08 -9.01
C PHE A 66 25.95 1.31 -8.11
N ARG A 67 26.68 1.41 -7.00
CA ARG A 67 26.60 2.57 -6.09
C ARG A 67 27.06 3.87 -6.74
N GLU A 68 28.08 3.81 -7.59
CA GLU A 68 28.57 4.96 -8.38
C GLU A 68 27.47 5.54 -9.29
N SER A 69 26.52 4.72 -9.72
CA SER A 69 25.38 5.18 -10.52
C SER A 69 24.44 6.14 -9.76
N GLY A 70 24.57 6.23 -8.42
CA GLY A 70 23.86 7.17 -7.56
C GLY A 70 22.57 6.62 -6.92
N PRO A 71 21.66 7.50 -6.47
CA PRO A 71 20.42 7.10 -5.80
C PRO A 71 19.61 6.07 -6.61
N GLY A 72 18.99 5.12 -5.92
CA GLY A 72 18.21 4.06 -6.57
C GLY A 72 19.05 2.97 -7.25
N TRP A 73 20.35 2.88 -6.97
CA TRP A 73 21.22 1.82 -7.49
C TRP A 73 20.68 0.40 -7.24
N GLN A 74 20.05 0.14 -6.10
CA GLN A 74 19.43 -1.17 -5.82
C GLN A 74 18.28 -1.50 -6.78
N THR A 75 17.50 -0.49 -7.18
CA THR A 75 16.43 -0.66 -8.18
C THR A 75 17.02 -0.94 -9.55
N ARG A 76 18.14 -0.29 -9.91
CA ARG A 76 18.88 -0.57 -11.15
C ARG A 76 19.49 -1.97 -11.15
N MET A 77 20.09 -2.39 -10.04
CA MET A 77 20.61 -3.74 -9.86
C MET A 77 19.51 -4.80 -10.06
N ASN A 78 18.32 -4.59 -9.48
CA ASN A 78 17.19 -5.50 -9.68
C ASN A 78 16.76 -5.55 -11.17
N LYS A 79 16.72 -4.40 -11.86
CA LYS A 79 16.43 -4.37 -13.31
C LYS A 79 17.47 -5.14 -14.12
N ALA A 80 18.76 -4.98 -13.81
CA ALA A 80 19.84 -5.71 -14.47
C ALA A 80 19.71 -7.22 -14.26
N LEU A 81 19.42 -7.67 -13.03
CA LEU A 81 19.17 -9.08 -12.74
C LEU A 81 17.97 -9.64 -13.51
N ARG A 82 16.89 -8.86 -13.66
CA ARG A 82 15.73 -9.26 -14.47
C ARG A 82 16.06 -9.38 -15.95
N GLN A 83 16.83 -8.43 -16.48
CA GLN A 83 17.28 -8.46 -17.87
C GLN A 83 18.15 -9.68 -18.12
N PHE A 84 19.09 -9.95 -17.21
CA PHE A 84 19.95 -11.14 -17.29
C PHE A 84 19.12 -12.43 -17.34
N LEU A 85 18.10 -12.58 -16.49
CA LEU A 85 17.21 -13.74 -16.49
C LEU A 85 16.32 -13.85 -17.74
N ALA A 86 16.09 -12.75 -18.46
CA ALA A 86 15.34 -12.76 -19.71
C ALA A 86 16.22 -13.15 -20.91
N GLU A 87 17.50 -12.81 -20.86
CA GLU A 87 18.48 -13.04 -21.94
C GLU A 87 19.23 -14.37 -21.77
N HIS A 88 19.40 -14.85 -20.53
CA HIS A 88 20.21 -16.01 -20.21
C HIS A 88 19.46 -17.03 -19.35
N ASP A 89 19.67 -18.32 -19.64
CA ASP A 89 19.25 -19.39 -18.75
C ASP A 89 20.25 -19.51 -17.59
N ILE A 90 19.74 -19.43 -16.36
CA ILE A 90 20.55 -19.56 -15.14
C ILE A 90 21.25 -20.94 -15.08
N ASN A 91 20.68 -21.97 -15.69
CA ASN A 91 21.27 -23.31 -15.74
C ASN A 91 22.52 -23.38 -16.65
N GLU A 92 22.80 -22.35 -17.43
CA GLU A 92 24.02 -22.26 -18.23
C GLU A 92 25.21 -21.73 -17.42
N LEU A 93 24.96 -20.99 -16.33
CA LEU A 93 26.03 -20.46 -15.48
C LEU A 93 26.73 -21.54 -14.66
N ASP A 94 26.01 -22.59 -14.27
CA ASP A 94 26.53 -23.68 -13.44
C ASP A 94 27.33 -24.72 -14.26
N ARG A 95 27.11 -24.76 -15.58
CA ARG A 95 27.73 -25.75 -16.50
C ARG A 95 29.16 -25.43 -16.91
N ARG A 96 29.75 -24.34 -16.41
CA ARG A 96 31.16 -23.97 -16.63
C ARG A 96 31.94 -24.10 -15.32
N GLN A 97 32.09 -25.33 -14.84
CA GLN A 97 33.10 -25.72 -13.85
C GLN A 97 33.72 -27.05 -14.26
#